data_AF-A0A820J395-F1
#
_entry.id   AF-A0A820J395-F1
#
_cell.length_a   1.000
_cell.length_b   1.000
_cell.length_c   1.000
_cell.angle_alpha   90.00
_cell.angle_beta   90.00
_cell.angle_gamma   90.00
#
_symmetry.space_group_name_H-M   'P 1'
#
loop_
_entity.id
_entity.type
_entity.pdbx_description
1 polymer ?
#
loop_
_entity_poly.entity_id
_entity_poly.type
_entity_poly.pdbx_seq_one_letter_code
_entity_poly.pdbx_strand_id
1 'polypeptide(L)'
;FRSCRTLIKILDEYDHSCNLTYLTINSYNCGANQSEYQSMINSIWSLPKLIKRSFNTCVLAHTVFQIPTNISSSLESASIPSHGLELNQLHTLIECTPCLNKLHVYLDLSSYDNYIPLTLSTLIDLKLDSSHVSAVSLMKFL
;
A
#
# COMPACT_ATOMS: atom_id res chain seq x y z
N PHE A 1 4.31 16.34 13.61
CA PHE A 1 3.72 15.75 12.39
C PHE A 1 4.27 16.47 11.17
N ARG A 2 4.92 15.78 10.23
CA ARG A 2 5.24 16.38 8.92
C ARG A 2 4.02 16.21 8.02
N SER A 3 3.65 17.26 7.28
CA SER A 3 2.51 17.20 6.35
C SER A 3 2.89 16.42 5.10
N CYS A 4 1.90 15.89 4.39
CA CYS A 4 2.11 15.17 3.13
C CYS A 4 2.81 16.04 2.08
N ARG A 5 2.56 17.35 2.09
CA ARG A 5 3.27 18.32 1.25
C ARG A 5 4.77 18.38 1.53
N THR A 6 5.19 18.29 2.80
CA THR A 6 6.62 18.22 3.14
C THR A 6 7.25 16.93 2.64
N LEU A 7 6.53 15.81 2.73
CA LEU A 7 7.02 14.54 2.22
C LEU A 7 7.17 14.55 0.70
N ILE A 8 6.16 15.06 -0.03
CA ILE A 8 6.22 15.20 -1.50
C ILE A 8 7.44 16.03 -1.90
N LYS A 9 7.67 17.19 -1.27
CA LYS A 9 8.85 18.02 -1.58
C LYS A 9 10.17 17.27 -1.37
N ILE A 10 10.29 16.53 -0.27
CA ILE A 10 11.48 15.71 -0.02
C ILE A 10 11.62 14.65 -1.11
N LEU A 11 10.52 13.99 -1.50
CA LEU A 11 10.54 12.99 -2.56
C LEU A 11 10.92 13.59 -3.92
N ASP A 12 10.38 14.75 -4.27
CA ASP A 12 10.69 15.46 -5.52
C ASP A 12 12.17 15.88 -5.57
N GLU A 13 12.70 16.38 -4.44
CA GLU A 13 14.13 16.71 -4.29
C GLU A 13 15.01 15.44 -4.40
N TYR A 14 14.53 14.30 -3.89
CA TYR A 14 15.21 13.01 -3.99
C TYR A 14 15.07 12.35 -5.37
N ASP A 15 14.01 12.64 -6.14
CA ASP A 15 13.73 12.09 -7.46
C ASP A 15 14.89 12.38 -8.44
N HIS A 16 15.61 13.48 -8.19
CA HIS A 16 16.80 13.88 -8.97
C HIS A 16 18.04 13.00 -8.66
N SER A 17 18.03 12.24 -7.57
CA SER A 17 19.15 11.39 -7.12
C SER A 17 18.95 9.89 -7.38
N CYS A 18 17.72 9.48 -7.74
CA CYS A 18 17.37 8.19 -8.36
C CYS A 18 17.94 6.91 -7.71
N ASN A 19 18.16 6.89 -6.39
CA ASN A 19 18.78 5.75 -5.69
C ASN A 19 18.01 5.29 -4.43
N LEU A 20 16.82 5.82 -4.19
CA LEU A 20 16.01 5.43 -3.04
C LEU A 20 15.42 4.03 -3.26
N THR A 21 15.99 3.03 -2.57
CA THR A 21 15.58 1.62 -2.65
C THR A 21 14.65 1.20 -1.52
N TYR A 22 14.70 1.92 -0.39
CA TYR A 22 13.94 1.62 0.82
C TYR A 22 13.26 2.88 1.35
N LEU A 23 11.95 2.82 1.57
CA LEU A 23 11.20 3.92 2.17
C LEU A 23 10.30 3.43 3.30
N THR A 24 10.50 3.96 4.50
CA THR A 24 9.62 3.71 5.64
C THR A 24 9.03 5.03 6.11
N ILE A 25 7.70 5.11 6.14
CA ILE A 25 6.96 6.26 6.64
C ILE A 25 6.18 5.80 7.87
N ASN A 26 6.68 6.20 9.04
CA ASN A 26 6.12 5.77 10.32
C ASN A 26 4.84 6.52 10.67
N SER A 27 4.78 7.80 10.35
CA SER A 27 3.62 8.64 10.64
C SER A 27 3.56 9.82 9.67
N TYR A 28 2.39 10.09 9.11
CA TYR A 28 2.14 11.26 8.28
C TYR A 28 0.72 11.76 8.51
N ASN A 29 0.51 13.05 8.23
CA ASN A 29 -0.79 13.70 8.35
C ASN A 29 -1.11 14.39 7.02
N CYS A 30 -2.14 13.91 6.32
CA CYS A 30 -2.64 14.54 5.09
C CYS A 30 -3.89 15.39 5.30
N GLY A 31 -4.37 15.57 6.54
CA GLY A 31 -5.63 16.30 6.81
C GLY A 31 -6.82 15.71 6.05
N ALA A 32 -7.90 16.46 5.81
CA ALA A 32 -9.02 15.93 5.02
C ALA A 32 -8.77 15.91 3.49
N ASN A 33 -7.55 16.17 3.02
CA ASN A 33 -7.27 16.37 1.60
C ASN A 33 -6.88 15.07 0.89
N GLN A 34 -7.88 14.37 0.35
CA GLN A 34 -7.70 13.14 -0.42
C GLN A 34 -6.77 13.32 -1.64
N SER A 35 -6.78 14.48 -2.29
CA SER A 35 -5.93 14.73 -3.46
C SER A 35 -4.45 14.80 -3.08
N GLU A 36 -4.11 15.49 -1.99
CA GLU A 36 -2.72 15.53 -1.50
C GLU A 36 -2.26 14.16 -1.01
N TYR A 37 -3.14 13.41 -0.35
CA TYR A 37 -2.87 12.03 0.02
C TYR A 37 -2.57 11.16 -1.21
N GLN A 38 -3.44 11.17 -2.22
CA GLN A 38 -3.25 10.36 -3.42
C GLN A 38 -2.02 10.80 -4.21
N SER A 39 -1.71 12.09 -4.27
CA SER A 39 -0.48 12.60 -4.89
C SER A 39 0.76 12.06 -4.18
N MET A 40 0.76 12.06 -2.84
CA MET A 40 1.86 11.51 -2.06
C MET A 40 2.05 10.03 -2.33
N ILE A 41 0.95 9.27 -2.35
CA ILE A 41 0.97 7.86 -2.70
C ILE A 41 1.56 7.70 -4.11
N ASN A 42 1.01 8.36 -5.14
CA ASN A 42 1.52 8.27 -6.51
C ASN A 42 3.02 8.56 -6.62
N SER A 43 3.51 9.64 -6.01
CA SER A 43 4.94 10.00 -6.03
C SER A 43 5.83 8.92 -5.42
N ILE A 44 5.38 8.24 -4.36
CA ILE A 44 6.14 7.14 -3.75
C ILE A 44 6.14 5.91 -4.66
N TRP A 45 4.96 5.57 -5.19
CA TRP A 45 4.81 4.37 -6.03
C TRP A 45 5.56 4.50 -7.35
N SER A 46 5.76 5.71 -7.87
CA SER A 46 6.50 5.95 -9.11
C SER A 46 8.03 5.91 -8.98
N LEU A 47 8.58 5.74 -7.76
CA LEU A 47 10.03 5.73 -7.55
C LEU A 47 10.70 4.51 -8.23
N PRO A 48 11.54 4.70 -9.27
CA PRO A 48 11.91 3.63 -10.19
C PRO A 48 12.76 2.51 -9.60
N LYS A 49 13.49 2.78 -8.51
CA LYS A 49 14.36 1.79 -7.82
C LYS A 49 13.83 1.35 -6.45
N LEU A 50 12.60 1.72 -6.10
CA LEU A 50 12.02 1.39 -4.81
C LEU A 50 11.70 -0.10 -4.71
N ILE A 51 12.52 -0.82 -3.94
CA ILE A 51 12.39 -2.27 -3.72
C ILE A 51 11.43 -2.57 -2.58
N LYS A 52 11.49 -1.80 -1.49
CA LYS A 52 10.65 -2.03 -0.31
C LYS A 52 10.09 -0.74 0.27
N ARG A 53 8.81 -0.81 0.64
CA ARG A 53 8.09 0.30 1.28
C ARG A 53 7.25 -0.14 2.47
N SER A 54 7.09 0.75 3.45
CA SER A 54 6.23 0.53 4.62
C SER A 54 5.56 1.82 5.10
N PHE A 55 4.23 1.75 5.30
CA PHE A 55 3.37 2.83 5.79
C PHE A 55 2.71 2.40 7.09
N ASN A 56 3.31 2.75 8.23
CA ASN A 56 2.86 2.20 9.51
C ASN A 56 1.61 2.88 10.04
N THR A 57 1.51 4.21 9.97
CA THR A 57 0.36 4.91 10.53
C THR A 57 0.01 6.14 9.71
N CYS A 58 -1.23 6.17 9.24
CA CYS A 58 -1.83 7.36 8.67
C CYS A 58 -2.76 8.00 9.70
N VAL A 59 -2.58 9.30 9.99
CA VAL A 59 -3.57 10.06 10.73
C VAL A 59 -4.57 10.63 9.72
N LEU A 60 -5.51 9.80 9.27
CA LEU A 60 -6.59 10.20 8.38
C LEU A 60 -7.95 9.69 8.88
N ALA A 61 -8.94 10.56 8.83
CA ALA A 61 -10.35 10.20 8.88
C ALA A 61 -10.76 9.68 7.50
N HIS A 62 -11.15 8.40 7.40
CA HIS A 62 -11.91 7.81 6.29
C HIS A 62 -11.45 8.14 4.85
N THR A 63 -10.16 8.07 4.54
CA THR A 63 -9.69 8.25 3.14
C THR A 63 -9.57 6.93 2.40
N VAL A 64 -10.20 6.85 1.23
CA VAL A 64 -10.08 5.70 0.31
C VAL A 64 -8.67 5.66 -0.28
N PHE A 65 -7.99 4.53 -0.14
CA PHE A 65 -6.74 4.25 -0.85
C PHE A 65 -7.06 3.91 -2.30
N GLN A 66 -6.56 4.70 -3.26
CA GLN A 66 -6.60 4.34 -4.67
C GLN A 66 -5.24 3.81 -5.10
N ILE A 67 -5.24 2.68 -5.82
CA ILE A 67 -4.01 2.07 -6.33
C ILE A 67 -3.43 2.96 -7.43
N PRO A 68 -2.15 3.35 -7.34
CA PRO A 68 -1.53 4.14 -8.38
C PRO A 68 -1.40 3.39 -9.68
N THR A 69 -1.58 4.10 -10.79
CA THR A 69 -1.40 3.56 -12.15
C THR A 69 0.06 3.44 -12.56
N ASN A 70 0.94 4.28 -11.99
CA ASN A 70 2.38 4.24 -12.22
C ASN A 70 3.07 3.62 -11.02
N ILE A 71 3.51 2.38 -11.17
CA ILE A 71 4.19 1.62 -10.12
C ILE A 71 5.61 1.28 -10.53
N SER A 72 6.53 1.41 -9.58
CA SER A 72 7.90 0.92 -9.67
C SER A 72 7.92 -0.55 -10.05
N SER A 73 8.55 -0.85 -11.19
CA SER A 73 8.78 -2.23 -11.63
C SER A 73 9.73 -3.00 -10.71
N SER A 74 10.48 -2.30 -9.84
CA SER A 74 11.40 -2.91 -8.87
C SER A 74 10.77 -3.26 -7.53
N LEU A 75 9.48 -2.95 -7.32
CA LEU A 75 8.84 -3.11 -6.02
C LEU A 75 8.63 -4.59 -5.68
N GLU A 76 9.37 -5.06 -4.68
CA GLU A 76 9.31 -6.45 -4.20
C GLU A 76 8.50 -6.58 -2.89
N SER A 77 8.45 -5.51 -2.08
CA SER A 77 7.79 -5.55 -0.78
C SER A 77 7.00 -4.28 -0.47
N ALA A 78 5.73 -4.45 -0.08
CA ALA A 78 4.87 -3.36 0.34
C ALA A 78 4.15 -3.67 1.66
N SER A 79 4.11 -2.68 2.55
CA SER A 79 3.37 -2.75 3.82
C SER A 79 2.46 -1.52 3.96
N ILE A 80 1.15 -1.74 4.04
CA ILE A 80 0.07 -0.74 4.14
C ILE A 80 -0.97 -1.21 5.19
N PRO A 81 -0.57 -1.47 6.46
CA PRO A 81 -1.45 -2.01 7.50
C PRO A 81 -2.55 -1.06 7.98
N SER A 82 -2.49 0.22 7.61
CA SER A 82 -3.38 1.25 8.14
C SER A 82 -4.56 1.60 7.23
N HIS A 83 -4.68 0.97 6.05
CA HIS A 83 -5.68 1.32 5.04
C HIS A 83 -6.48 0.10 4.65
N GLY A 84 -7.82 0.20 4.72
CA GLY A 84 -8.77 -0.72 4.10
C GLY A 84 -8.51 -0.80 2.61
N LEU A 85 -8.00 -1.95 2.16
CA LEU A 85 -8.08 -2.33 0.76
C LEU A 85 -9.28 -3.26 0.56
N GLU A 86 -10.06 -2.96 -0.46
CA GLU A 86 -11.01 -3.92 -1.01
C GLU A 86 -10.26 -5.03 -1.78
N LEU A 87 -10.91 -6.17 -1.97
CA LEU A 87 -10.30 -7.33 -2.59
C LEU A 87 -9.97 -7.15 -4.09
N ASN A 88 -10.85 -6.45 -4.82
CA ASN A 88 -10.62 -6.01 -6.20
C ASN A 88 -9.38 -5.10 -6.31
N GLN A 89 -9.20 -4.20 -5.34
CA GLN A 89 -8.02 -3.35 -5.25
C GLN A 89 -6.79 -4.22 -5.00
N LEU A 90 -6.82 -5.11 -4.01
CA LEU A 90 -5.71 -6.02 -3.77
C LEU A 90 -5.30 -6.81 -5.03
N HIS A 91 -6.27 -7.28 -5.82
CA HIS A 91 -6.01 -7.94 -7.09
C HIS A 91 -5.31 -7.01 -8.09
N THR A 92 -5.86 -5.83 -8.38
CA THR A 92 -5.25 -4.83 -9.26
C THR A 92 -3.84 -4.46 -8.81
N LEU A 93 -3.62 -4.37 -7.49
CA LEU A 93 -2.32 -4.03 -6.94
C LEU A 93 -1.27 -5.06 -7.38
N ILE A 94 -1.56 -6.34 -7.19
CA ILE A 94 -0.64 -7.43 -7.50
C ILE A 94 -0.37 -7.48 -9.01
N GLU A 95 -1.39 -7.32 -9.84
CA GLU A 95 -1.25 -7.30 -11.31
C GLU A 95 -0.35 -6.17 -11.80
N CYS A 96 -0.47 -4.98 -11.20
CA CYS A 96 0.36 -3.84 -11.55
C CYS A 96 1.77 -3.89 -10.93
N THR A 97 2.07 -4.87 -10.07
CA THR A 97 3.37 -5.03 -9.42
C THR A 97 3.94 -6.44 -9.59
N PRO A 98 4.46 -6.79 -10.77
CA PRO A 98 4.87 -8.17 -11.08
C PRO A 98 6.02 -8.69 -10.21
N CYS A 99 6.85 -7.81 -9.65
CA CYS A 99 7.95 -8.20 -8.76
C CYS A 99 7.54 -8.29 -7.28
N LEU A 100 6.32 -7.87 -6.93
CA LEU A 100 5.84 -7.86 -5.56
C LEU A 100 5.68 -9.30 -5.06
N ASN A 101 6.48 -9.67 -4.08
CA ASN A 101 6.48 -11.00 -3.49
C ASN A 101 6.22 -10.99 -1.97
N LYS A 102 6.26 -9.81 -1.32
CA LYS A 102 5.92 -9.64 0.09
C LYS A 102 4.91 -8.53 0.28
N LEU A 103 3.74 -8.85 0.82
CA LEU A 103 2.67 -7.88 1.03
C LEU A 103 2.09 -7.96 2.44
N HIS A 104 2.03 -6.82 3.10
CA HIS A 104 1.35 -6.67 4.40
C HIS A 104 0.27 -5.60 4.27
N VAL A 105 -1.00 -5.96 4.33
CA VAL A 105 -2.12 -5.03 4.13
C VAL A 105 -3.22 -5.27 5.14
N TYR A 106 -4.02 -4.23 5.35
CA TYR A 106 -5.29 -4.38 6.05
C TYR A 106 -6.40 -4.59 5.00
N LEU A 107 -7.14 -5.68 5.13
CA LEU A 107 -8.23 -6.02 4.21
C LEU A 107 -9.59 -5.66 4.82
N ASP A 108 -10.38 -4.90 4.06
CA ASP A 108 -11.78 -4.69 4.37
C ASP A 108 -12.62 -5.83 3.77
N LEU A 109 -13.07 -6.73 4.63
CA LEU A 109 -13.88 -7.90 4.27
C LEU A 109 -15.39 -7.67 4.47
N SER A 110 -15.81 -6.43 4.75
CA SER A 110 -17.22 -6.13 5.05
C SER A 110 -18.18 -6.38 3.89
N SER A 111 -17.68 -6.53 2.66
CA SER A 111 -18.47 -6.55 1.43
C SER A 111 -18.42 -7.86 0.62
N TYR A 112 -17.78 -8.94 1.11
CA TYR A 112 -17.49 -10.11 0.26
C TYR A 112 -17.94 -11.48 0.77
N ASP A 113 -18.61 -12.20 -0.15
CA ASP A 113 -18.90 -13.63 -0.12
C ASP A 113 -17.71 -14.43 -0.70
N ASN A 114 -16.95 -15.12 0.15
CA ASN A 114 -16.09 -16.30 -0.12
C ASN A 114 -15.13 -16.33 -1.34
N TYR A 115 -14.84 -15.21 -2.02
CA TYR A 115 -13.93 -15.18 -3.17
C TYR A 115 -12.48 -14.91 -2.75
N ILE A 116 -11.53 -15.67 -3.31
CA ILE A 116 -10.08 -15.47 -3.16
C ILE A 116 -9.49 -15.18 -4.54
N PRO A 117 -8.81 -14.04 -4.77
CA PRO A 117 -8.11 -13.79 -6.00
C PRO A 117 -6.95 -14.78 -6.16
N LEU A 118 -6.91 -15.48 -7.30
CA LEU A 118 -5.79 -16.38 -7.64
C LEU A 118 -4.45 -15.66 -7.65
N THR A 119 -4.44 -14.34 -7.87
CA THR A 119 -3.24 -13.50 -7.83
C THR A 119 -2.54 -13.50 -6.47
N LEU A 120 -3.21 -13.87 -5.37
CA LEU A 120 -2.53 -14.00 -4.08
C LEU A 120 -1.45 -15.10 -4.07
N SER A 121 -1.57 -16.10 -4.95
CA SER A 121 -0.58 -17.18 -5.06
C SER A 121 0.79 -16.73 -5.59
N THR A 122 0.91 -15.51 -6.15
CA THR A 122 2.20 -14.97 -6.58
C THR A 122 3.02 -14.41 -5.43
N LEU A 123 2.42 -14.24 -4.25
CA LEU A 123 3.08 -13.72 -3.06
C LEU A 123 3.78 -14.84 -2.30
N ILE A 124 5.05 -14.61 -1.95
CA ILE A 124 5.83 -15.48 -1.06
C ILE A 124 5.42 -15.26 0.39
N ASP A 125 5.08 -14.02 0.75
CA ASP A 125 4.67 -13.64 2.10
C ASP A 125 3.45 -12.72 2.01
N LEU A 126 2.36 -13.13 2.66
CA LEU A 126 1.13 -12.37 2.74
C LEU A 126 0.72 -12.24 4.21
N LYS A 127 0.74 -11.01 4.71
CA LYS A 127 0.23 -10.67 6.04
C LYS A 127 -1.03 -9.83 5.92
N LEU A 128 -2.09 -10.27 6.59
CA LEU A 128 -3.41 -9.64 6.55
C LEU A 128 -3.82 -9.19 7.95
N ASP A 129 -4.12 -7.91 8.10
CA ASP A 129 -4.78 -7.35 9.27
C ASP A 129 -6.28 -7.15 8.97
N SER A 130 -7.19 -7.35 9.95
CA SER A 130 -8.63 -7.08 9.79
C SER A 130 -9.27 -6.64 11.12
N SER A 131 -10.27 -5.75 11.10
CA SER A 131 -10.98 -5.32 12.32
C SER A 131 -12.13 -6.24 12.74
N HIS A 132 -12.60 -7.13 11.86
CA HIS A 132 -13.86 -7.86 12.06
C HIS A 132 -13.85 -9.35 11.70
N VAL A 133 -12.69 -10.02 11.65
CA VAL A 133 -12.68 -11.47 11.43
C VAL A 133 -11.85 -12.20 12.48
N SER A 134 -12.53 -13.05 13.25
CA SER A 134 -11.90 -14.15 14.00
C SER A 134 -10.99 -14.91 13.05
N ALA A 135 -9.76 -15.23 13.46
CA ALA A 135 -8.74 -15.94 12.68
C ALA A 135 -9.23 -17.18 11.88
N VAL A 136 -10.39 -17.72 12.23
CA VAL A 136 -11.08 -18.86 11.61
C VAL A 136 -11.45 -18.64 10.13
N SER A 137 -11.85 -17.44 9.68
CA SER A 137 -12.19 -17.29 8.24
C SER A 137 -10.93 -17.22 7.39
N LEU A 138 -9.86 -16.54 7.84
CA LEU A 138 -8.58 -16.49 7.14
C LEU A 138 -7.92 -17.88 7.01
N MET A 139 -8.05 -18.75 8.03
CA MET A 139 -7.55 -20.13 7.96
C MET A 139 -8.33 -21.05 7.02
N LYS A 140 -9.55 -20.69 6.58
CA LYS A 140 -10.22 -21.43 5.51
C LYS A 140 -9.68 -21.08 4.12
N PHE A 141 -8.84 -20.05 4.02
CA PHE A 141 -8.38 -19.44 2.78
C PHE A 141 -6.89 -19.67 2.47
N LEU A 142 -6.11 -20.22 3.42
CA LEU A 142 -4.72 -20.68 3.26
C LEU A 142 -4.65 -22.21 3.38
#